data_AF-A0A3D5SPU9-F1
#
_entry.id   AF-A0A3D5SPU9-F1
#
_cell.length_a   1.000
_cell.length_b   1.000
_cell.length_c   1.000
_cell.angle_alpha   90.00
_cell.angle_beta   90.00
_cell.angle_gamma   90.00
#
_symmetry.space_group_name_H-M   'P 1'
#
loop_
_entity.id
_entity.type
_entity.pdbx_description
1 polymer ?
#
loop_
_entity_poly.entity_id
_entity_poly.type
_entity_poly.pdbx_seq_one_letter_code
_entity_poly.pdbx_strand_id
1 'polypeptide(L)'
;DHGRPLIVGTSGFNPPYEDQIELATRGGPIAEEFMDLLEKIPASYVVVENNLIAPERRVDYETFLARAVKLGRMRFINRFDGRDDLYAVVKTEPEAKSEAPMPFAFEAKEWSQLMKKDPVNLLGQFRPWSQAVYRFYIASYGQMPHYAGFLPDVQLVGQNVMIGLGDEQLMLEANLRRFAGDWVERAKFRALYKTLSSDRYVDALLTNAGITLEPAERAGLVDKLNSGQMTRAEVLLEIVNSRAFVEKEAVRSLVLLHYFGYLHRNPADPPDNNLDGLNYWMRELETSGDNARLVRAFMASGEYLGLQKSAASDKQ
;
A
#
# COMPACT_ATOMS: atom_id res chain seq x y z
N ASP A 1 44.56 35.11 -23.29
CA ASP A 1 44.27 33.67 -23.39
C ASP A 1 44.93 32.95 -22.21
N HIS A 2 44.20 32.82 -21.10
CA HIS A 2 44.68 32.11 -19.91
C HIS A 2 43.66 31.02 -19.59
N GLY A 3 43.90 29.87 -20.21
CA GLY A 3 43.18 28.63 -19.96
C GLY A 3 43.41 28.13 -18.54
N ARG A 4 42.43 28.37 -17.67
CA ARG A 4 42.16 27.46 -16.54
C ARG A 4 40.69 27.05 -16.63
N PRO A 5 40.38 25.75 -16.57
CA PRO A 5 39.00 25.30 -16.59
C PRO A 5 38.28 25.82 -15.34
N LEU A 6 37.06 26.32 -15.53
CA LEU A 6 36.08 26.43 -14.47
C LEU A 6 35.81 25.00 -13.98
N ILE A 7 36.40 24.62 -12.86
CA ILE A 7 35.96 23.43 -12.13
C ILE A 7 34.61 23.80 -11.51
N VAL A 8 33.53 23.53 -12.24
CA VAL A 8 32.20 23.38 -11.64
C VAL A 8 32.22 22.03 -10.94
N GLY A 9 32.72 22.01 -9.71
CA GLY A 9 32.48 20.91 -8.81
C GLY A 9 31.02 20.98 -8.40
N THR A 10 30.14 20.30 -9.13
CA THR A 10 28.94 19.77 -8.49
C THR A 10 29.46 18.85 -7.39
N SER A 11 29.40 19.32 -6.14
CA SER A 11 29.75 18.53 -4.98
C SER A 11 28.85 17.29 -4.97
N GLY A 12 29.37 16.16 -5.46
CA GLY A 12 28.69 14.86 -5.40
C GLY A 12 28.68 14.26 -3.99
N PHE A 13 28.77 15.10 -2.96
CA PHE A 13 28.70 14.70 -1.56
C PHE A 13 27.33 15.09 -1.02
N ASN A 14 26.40 14.13 -1.05
CA ASN A 14 25.17 14.24 -0.28
C ASN A 14 25.55 14.17 1.21
N PRO A 15 25.18 15.16 2.03
CA PRO A 15 25.39 15.07 3.47
C PRO A 15 24.67 13.83 4.03
N PRO A 16 25.21 13.15 5.05
CA PRO A 16 24.58 11.95 5.62
C PRO A 16 23.12 12.12 6.08
N TYR A 17 22.70 13.36 6.35
CA TYR A 17 21.33 13.68 6.74
C TYR A 17 20.37 13.71 5.55
N GLU A 18 20.84 14.04 4.35
CA GLU A 18 20.03 14.00 3.13
C GLU A 18 19.63 12.56 2.82
N ASP A 19 20.59 11.62 2.86
CA ASP A 19 20.31 10.19 2.68
C ASP A 19 19.34 9.66 3.74
N GLN A 20 19.41 10.16 4.98
CA GLN A 20 18.50 9.77 6.05
C GLN A 20 17.09 10.33 5.84
N ILE A 21 16.96 11.58 5.38
CA ILE A 21 15.67 12.19 5.03
C ILE A 21 15.05 11.44 3.86
N GLU A 22 15.83 11.18 2.80
CA GLU A 22 15.38 10.38 1.68
C GLU A 22 14.93 9.00 2.16
N LEU A 23 15.74 8.28 2.93
CA LEU A 23 15.39 6.95 3.40
C LEU A 23 14.10 6.95 4.24
N ALA A 24 13.93 7.94 5.12
CA ALA A 24 12.74 8.08 5.96
C ALA A 24 11.46 8.40 5.17
N THR A 25 11.60 8.99 3.97
CA THR A 25 10.47 9.45 3.15
C THR A 25 10.25 8.62 1.89
N ARG A 26 11.23 7.80 1.48
CA ARG A 26 11.27 7.04 0.22
C ARG A 26 10.11 6.06 0.04
N GLY A 27 9.56 5.49 1.12
CA GLY A 27 8.48 4.51 1.03
C GLY A 27 7.77 4.24 2.36
N GLY A 28 6.47 3.95 2.31
CA GLY A 28 5.68 3.53 3.48
C GLY A 28 5.40 4.63 4.51
N PRO A 29 4.95 4.26 5.72
CA PRO A 29 4.71 5.19 6.81
C PRO A 29 6.00 5.96 7.16
N ILE A 30 5.90 7.28 7.35
CA ILE A 30 7.03 8.07 7.84
C ILE A 30 7.19 7.80 9.33
N ALA A 31 8.36 7.27 9.70
CA ALA A 31 8.65 6.84 11.05
C ALA A 31 8.75 8.01 12.04
N GLU A 32 8.45 7.79 13.32
CA GLU A 32 8.51 8.86 14.33
C GLU A 32 9.93 9.40 14.53
N GLU A 33 10.94 8.54 14.35
CA GLU A 33 12.36 8.86 14.44
C GLU A 33 12.78 9.92 13.41
N PHE A 34 12.00 10.10 12.35
CA PHE A 34 12.21 11.19 11.40
C PHE A 34 12.06 12.57 12.07
N MET A 35 11.15 12.72 13.04
CA MET A 35 11.07 13.95 13.84
C MET A 35 12.31 14.16 14.70
N ASP A 36 12.88 13.10 15.27
CA ASP A 36 14.11 13.18 16.06
C ASP A 36 15.29 13.66 15.19
N LEU A 37 15.33 13.20 13.94
CA LEU A 37 16.28 13.67 12.95
C LEU A 37 16.12 15.17 12.68
N LEU A 38 14.91 15.64 12.37
CA LEU A 38 14.63 17.06 12.10
C LEU A 38 15.07 17.98 13.26
N GLU A 39 14.82 17.55 14.49
CA GLU A 39 15.23 18.24 15.71
C GLU A 39 16.73 18.15 16.02
N LYS A 40 17.44 17.21 15.39
CA LYS A 40 18.90 17.04 15.49
C LYS A 40 19.64 17.88 14.45
N ILE A 41 19.06 18.08 13.26
CA ILE A 41 19.67 18.80 12.12
C ILE A 41 19.36 20.30 12.11
N PRO A 42 19.35 20.94 13.29
CA PRO A 42 18.57 22.14 13.64
C PRO A 42 17.66 22.71 12.53
N ALA A 43 16.72 21.91 12.01
CA ALA A 43 15.80 22.39 10.98
C ALA A 43 14.83 23.39 11.60
N SER A 44 14.73 24.61 11.06
CA SER A 44 13.75 25.61 11.52
C SER A 44 12.37 25.37 10.92
N TYR A 45 12.32 25.14 9.61
CA TYR A 45 11.09 25.03 8.84
C TYR A 45 11.12 23.81 7.91
N VAL A 46 9.96 23.17 7.75
CA VAL A 46 9.71 22.08 6.82
C VAL A 46 8.61 22.52 5.86
N VAL A 47 8.90 22.43 4.56
CA VAL A 47 7.91 22.66 3.50
C VAL A 47 7.47 21.30 2.97
N VAL A 48 6.16 21.09 2.93
CA VAL A 48 5.54 19.88 2.38
C VAL A 48 4.93 20.23 1.03
N GLU A 49 5.62 19.81 -0.04
CA GLU A 49 5.16 20.00 -1.42
C GLU A 49 4.10 18.94 -1.78
N ASN A 50 2.84 19.23 -1.45
CA ASN A 50 1.74 18.26 -1.56
C ASN A 50 1.55 17.69 -2.99
N ASN A 51 1.94 18.44 -4.02
CA ASN A 51 1.85 18.00 -5.42
C ASN A 51 2.89 16.95 -5.81
N LEU A 52 4.00 16.88 -5.08
CA LEU A 52 5.04 15.86 -5.29
C LEU A 52 4.75 14.57 -4.54
N ILE A 53 3.77 14.58 -3.62
CA ILE A 53 3.36 13.39 -2.86
C ILE A 53 2.45 12.54 -3.76
N ALA A 54 2.90 11.32 -4.02
CA ALA A 54 2.09 10.32 -4.70
C ALA A 54 0.75 10.13 -3.94
N PRO A 55 -0.41 10.06 -4.63
CA PRO A 55 -1.72 9.94 -4.01
C PRO A 55 -1.82 8.89 -2.90
N GLU A 56 -1.24 7.71 -3.11
CA GLU A 56 -1.23 6.60 -2.15
C GLU A 56 -0.39 6.86 -0.90
N ARG A 57 0.54 7.82 -0.94
CA ARG A 57 1.40 8.21 0.19
C ARG A 57 0.81 9.33 1.04
N ARG A 58 -0.24 10.03 0.57
CA ARG A 58 -0.78 11.21 1.27
C ARG A 58 -1.14 10.94 2.72
N VAL A 59 -1.74 9.78 2.98
CA VAL A 59 -2.13 9.36 4.35
C VAL A 59 -0.91 9.20 5.26
N ASP A 60 0.20 8.70 4.74
CA ASP A 60 1.44 8.52 5.52
C ASP A 60 1.98 9.88 5.99
N TYR A 61 2.01 10.86 5.07
CA TYR A 61 2.43 12.24 5.37
C TYR A 61 1.48 12.94 6.33
N GLU A 62 0.17 12.89 6.06
CA GLU A 62 -0.84 13.46 6.94
C GLU A 62 -0.75 12.88 8.34
N THR A 63 -0.58 11.56 8.49
CA THR A 63 -0.47 10.88 9.80
C THR A 63 0.76 11.34 10.57
N PHE A 64 1.92 11.41 9.90
CA PHE A 64 3.16 11.90 10.50
C PHE A 64 3.03 13.35 10.98
N LEU A 65 2.59 14.25 10.09
CA LEU A 65 2.44 15.68 10.38
C LEU A 65 1.41 15.93 11.49
N ALA A 66 0.26 15.25 11.41
CA ALA A 66 -0.78 15.25 12.44
C ALA A 66 -0.18 14.92 13.81
N ARG A 67 0.57 13.81 13.90
CA ARG A 67 1.17 13.33 15.14
C ARG A 67 2.22 14.31 15.67
N ALA A 68 3.10 14.80 14.81
CA ALA A 68 4.12 15.78 15.18
C ALA A 68 3.51 17.08 15.74
N VAL A 69 2.41 17.56 15.15
CA VAL A 69 1.68 18.73 15.67
C VAL A 69 0.97 18.43 16.99
N LYS A 70 0.30 17.28 17.11
CA LYS A 70 -0.38 16.88 18.36
C LYS A 70 0.59 16.74 19.54
N LEU A 71 1.78 16.21 19.29
CA LEU A 71 2.84 16.10 20.29
C LEU A 71 3.55 17.43 20.58
N GLY A 72 3.18 18.52 19.89
CA GLY A 72 3.79 19.84 20.07
C GLY A 72 5.21 19.96 19.52
N ARG A 73 5.65 19.01 18.68
CA ARG A 73 6.99 19.00 18.06
C ARG A 73 7.02 19.82 16.77
N MET A 74 5.90 19.95 16.08
CA MET A 74 5.71 20.84 14.94
C MET A 74 4.55 21.82 15.16
N ARG A 75 4.61 22.95 14.46
CA ARG A 75 3.54 23.93 14.40
C ARG A 75 3.25 24.25 12.94
N PHE A 76 2.02 24.03 12.50
CA PHE A 76 1.57 24.47 11.18
C PHE A 76 1.56 26.01 11.15
N ILE A 77 2.18 26.60 10.13
CA ILE A 77 2.29 28.05 9.97
C ILE A 77 1.23 28.53 8.99
N ASN A 78 1.35 28.14 7.72
CA ASN A 78 0.46 28.58 6.66
C ASN A 78 0.53 27.64 5.45
N ARG A 79 -0.41 27.81 4.52
CA ARG A 79 -0.41 27.16 3.20
C ARG A 79 -0.10 28.20 2.13
N PHE A 80 1.01 28.01 1.42
CA PHE A 80 1.42 28.89 0.33
C PHE A 80 0.80 28.45 -1.00
N ASP A 81 0.37 29.43 -1.80
CA ASP A 81 -0.28 29.24 -3.11
C ASP A 81 -1.47 28.28 -3.11
N GLY A 82 -2.08 27.99 -1.95
CA GLY A 82 -3.10 26.96 -1.81
C GLY A 82 -2.59 25.53 -2.03
N ARG A 83 -1.27 25.32 -2.06
CA ARG A 83 -0.61 24.06 -2.47
C ARG A 83 0.31 23.49 -1.41
N ASP A 84 1.26 24.29 -0.91
CA ASP A 84 2.37 23.78 -0.11
C ASP A 84 2.22 24.19 1.36
N ASP A 85 2.44 23.24 2.26
CA ASP A 85 2.24 23.45 3.69
C ASP A 85 3.57 23.74 4.38
N LEU A 86 3.60 24.82 5.18
CA LEU A 86 4.76 25.18 5.98
C LEU A 86 4.55 24.81 7.45
N TYR A 87 5.53 24.11 8.01
CA TYR A 87 5.59 23.75 9.41
C TYR A 87 6.88 24.31 10.04
N ALA A 88 6.77 24.88 11.24
CA ALA A 88 7.91 25.20 12.08
C ALA A 88 8.22 24.02 13.01
N VAL A 89 9.50 23.70 13.18
CA VAL A 89 9.96 22.73 14.19
C VAL A 89 10.06 23.48 15.52
N VAL A 90 9.26 23.06 16.51
CA VAL A 90 9.06 23.84 17.75
C VAL A 90 10.34 23.95 18.58
N LYS A 91 11.22 22.95 18.51
CA LYS A 91 12.50 22.95 19.23
C LYS A 91 13.44 24.07 18.79
N THR A 92 13.45 24.40 17.50
CA THR A 92 14.33 25.41 16.88
C THR A 92 13.64 26.77 16.73
N GLU A 93 12.32 26.76 16.49
CA GLU A 93 11.48 27.96 16.31
C GLU A 93 10.32 27.99 17.34
N PRO A 94 10.59 28.09 18.65
CA PRO A 94 9.56 28.00 19.69
C PRO A 94 8.51 29.12 19.63
N GLU A 95 8.91 30.29 19.12
CA GLU A 95 8.11 31.51 19.03
C GLU A 95 7.27 31.61 17.74
N ALA A 96 7.44 30.68 16.79
CA ALA A 96 6.70 30.70 15.52
C ALA A 96 5.18 30.67 15.77
N LYS A 97 4.36 31.39 14.99
CA LYS A 97 2.91 31.43 15.22
C LYS A 97 2.17 30.86 14.03
N SER A 98 1.10 30.11 14.31
CA SER A 98 0.17 29.68 13.27
C SER A 98 -0.57 30.90 12.71
N GLU A 99 -0.57 31.03 11.39
CA GLU A 99 -1.29 32.07 10.66
C GLU A 99 -2.61 31.54 10.08
N ALA A 100 -2.75 30.22 9.98
CA ALA A 100 -3.93 29.53 9.47
C ALA A 100 -4.24 28.26 10.29
N PRO A 101 -5.49 27.76 10.26
CA PRO A 101 -5.82 26.45 10.82
C PRO A 101 -5.19 25.32 10.00
N MET A 102 -4.95 24.16 10.63
CA MET A 102 -4.39 22.98 9.97
C MET A 102 -5.24 22.56 8.76
N PRO A 103 -4.62 22.19 7.62
CA PRO A 103 -5.34 21.94 6.37
C PRO A 103 -6.06 20.59 6.31
N PHE A 104 -5.86 19.71 7.30
CA PHE A 104 -6.55 18.43 7.44
C PHE A 104 -6.97 18.20 8.89
N ALA A 105 -8.06 17.45 9.08
CA ALA A 105 -8.53 17.08 10.41
C ALA A 105 -7.64 15.98 11.00
N PHE A 106 -7.31 16.11 12.30
CA PHE A 106 -6.65 15.08 13.12
C PHE A 106 -7.62 13.91 13.44
N GLU A 107 -8.50 13.53 12.51
CA GLU A 107 -9.42 12.42 12.76
C GLU A 107 -8.73 11.12 12.39
N ALA A 108 -8.73 10.16 13.32
CA ALA A 108 -8.30 8.81 13.03
C ALA A 108 -9.14 8.29 11.85
N LYS A 109 -8.47 7.97 10.74
CA LYS A 109 -9.14 7.52 9.53
C LYS A 109 -9.20 6.00 9.56
N GLU A 110 -10.41 5.46 9.39
CA GLU A 110 -10.57 4.02 9.20
C GLU A 110 -10.14 3.65 7.77
N TRP A 111 -9.25 2.66 7.62
CA TRP A 111 -8.72 2.27 6.32
C TRP A 111 -9.81 1.79 5.34
N SER A 112 -10.81 1.05 5.82
CA SER A 112 -11.95 0.61 5.00
C SER A 112 -12.70 1.78 4.35
N GLN A 113 -12.90 2.89 5.10
CA GLN A 113 -13.59 4.09 4.62
C GLN A 113 -12.72 4.88 3.66
N LEU A 114 -11.41 4.93 3.88
CA LEU A 114 -10.48 5.52 2.93
C LEU A 114 -10.53 4.83 1.57
N MET A 115 -10.48 3.50 1.54
CA MET A 115 -10.61 2.74 0.29
C MET A 115 -11.96 2.92 -0.39
N LYS A 116 -13.04 3.04 0.40
CA LYS A 116 -14.38 3.31 -0.13
C LYS A 116 -14.46 4.70 -0.78
N LYS A 117 -13.77 5.68 -0.20
CA LYS A 117 -13.73 7.05 -0.72
C LYS A 117 -12.83 7.17 -1.96
N ASP A 118 -11.68 6.52 -1.92
CA ASP A 118 -10.69 6.53 -3.00
C ASP A 118 -9.91 5.20 -3.02
N PRO A 119 -10.12 4.34 -4.03
CA PRO A 119 -9.43 3.07 -4.19
C PRO A 119 -7.89 3.17 -4.23
N VAL A 120 -7.30 4.34 -4.49
CA VAL A 120 -5.84 4.49 -4.48
C VAL A 120 -5.21 4.13 -3.12
N ASN A 121 -6.01 4.17 -2.05
CA ASN A 121 -5.62 3.73 -0.71
C ASN A 121 -5.33 2.21 -0.61
N LEU A 122 -5.60 1.43 -1.65
CA LEU A 122 -5.12 0.04 -1.79
C LEU A 122 -3.59 -0.05 -1.89
N LEU A 123 -2.94 1.00 -2.39
CA LEU A 123 -1.51 1.05 -2.70
C LEU A 123 -0.64 1.64 -1.59
N GLY A 124 -1.28 2.27 -0.59
CA GLY A 124 -0.61 2.92 0.55
C GLY A 124 -0.01 1.92 1.54
N GLN A 125 0.17 2.35 2.80
CA GLN A 125 0.86 1.57 3.83
C GLN A 125 0.34 0.14 4.05
N PHE A 126 -0.96 -0.12 3.85
CA PHE A 126 -1.56 -1.44 4.06
C PHE A 126 -1.64 -2.31 2.81
N ARG A 127 -0.95 -1.93 1.72
CA ARG A 127 -0.86 -2.71 0.48
C ARG A 127 -0.58 -4.22 0.68
N PRO A 128 0.33 -4.65 1.60
CA PRO A 128 0.56 -6.09 1.81
C PRO A 128 -0.71 -6.88 2.16
N TRP A 129 -1.68 -6.26 2.83
CA TRP A 129 -2.97 -6.84 3.18
C TRP A 129 -3.89 -6.98 1.98
N SER A 130 -3.93 -5.96 1.12
CA SER A 130 -4.60 -6.05 -0.19
C SER A 130 -3.99 -7.18 -1.04
N GLN A 131 -2.67 -7.34 -1.03
CA GLN A 131 -1.98 -8.43 -1.75
C GLN A 131 -2.28 -9.80 -1.14
N ALA A 132 -2.50 -9.91 0.18
CA ALA A 132 -2.95 -11.14 0.81
C ALA A 132 -4.35 -11.54 0.31
N VAL A 133 -5.31 -10.59 0.29
CA VAL A 133 -6.65 -10.82 -0.28
C VAL A 133 -6.56 -11.26 -1.74
N TYR A 134 -5.70 -10.63 -2.55
CA TYR A 134 -5.45 -11.04 -3.93
C TYR A 134 -5.02 -12.52 -4.02
N ARG A 135 -4.11 -12.96 -3.14
CA ARG A 135 -3.62 -14.34 -3.12
C ARG A 135 -4.69 -15.35 -2.71
N PHE A 136 -5.72 -14.98 -1.95
CA PHE A 136 -6.89 -15.84 -1.71
C PHE A 136 -7.61 -16.22 -3.02
N TYR A 137 -7.78 -15.26 -3.94
CA TYR A 137 -8.39 -15.50 -5.25
C TYR A 137 -7.55 -16.46 -6.09
N ILE A 138 -6.24 -16.23 -6.15
CA ILE A 138 -5.32 -17.08 -6.90
C ILE A 138 -5.28 -18.48 -6.32
N ALA A 139 -5.01 -18.66 -5.02
CA ALA A 139 -4.95 -19.99 -4.40
C ALA A 139 -6.29 -20.76 -4.50
N SER A 140 -7.43 -20.07 -4.41
CA SER A 140 -8.74 -20.72 -4.40
C SER A 140 -9.26 -21.02 -5.80
N TYR A 141 -8.94 -20.21 -6.80
CA TYR A 141 -9.62 -20.26 -8.11
C TYR A 141 -8.67 -20.25 -9.31
N GLY A 142 -7.36 -20.07 -9.11
CA GLY A 142 -6.38 -19.95 -10.18
C GLY A 142 -6.59 -18.71 -11.07
N GLN A 143 -7.33 -17.72 -10.59
CA GLN A 143 -7.78 -16.56 -11.37
C GLN A 143 -7.63 -15.27 -10.57
N MET A 144 -7.18 -14.21 -11.24
CA MET A 144 -7.10 -12.88 -10.64
C MET A 144 -8.49 -12.39 -10.21
N PRO A 145 -8.58 -11.63 -9.11
CA PRO A 145 -9.83 -11.00 -8.75
C PRO A 145 -10.24 -9.97 -9.81
N HIS A 146 -11.56 -9.73 -9.91
CA HIS A 146 -12.09 -8.58 -10.61
C HIS A 146 -12.33 -7.43 -9.65
N TYR A 147 -12.20 -6.20 -10.13
CA TYR A 147 -12.33 -4.95 -9.36
C TYR A 147 -13.57 -4.94 -8.45
N ALA A 148 -14.74 -5.24 -9.02
CA ALA A 148 -16.02 -5.18 -8.31
C ALA A 148 -16.13 -6.17 -7.13
N GLY A 149 -15.50 -7.35 -7.23
CA GLY A 149 -15.47 -8.33 -6.15
C GLY A 149 -14.34 -8.10 -5.16
N PHE A 150 -13.23 -7.52 -5.62
CA PHE A 150 -12.03 -7.33 -4.82
C PHE A 150 -12.18 -6.28 -3.74
N LEU A 151 -12.70 -5.10 -4.10
CA LEU A 151 -12.71 -3.96 -3.19
C LEU A 151 -13.53 -4.21 -1.90
N PRO A 152 -14.72 -4.83 -1.96
CA PRO A 152 -15.46 -5.23 -0.76
C PRO A 152 -14.68 -6.21 0.14
N ASP A 153 -13.91 -7.13 -0.46
CA ASP A 153 -13.14 -8.11 0.32
C ASP A 153 -11.98 -7.45 1.07
N VAL A 154 -11.28 -6.49 0.45
CA VAL A 154 -10.25 -5.73 1.16
C VAL A 154 -10.86 -4.84 2.24
N GLN A 155 -12.05 -4.27 2.02
CA GLN A 155 -12.76 -3.50 3.05
C GLN A 155 -13.10 -4.34 4.29
N LEU A 156 -13.43 -5.63 4.14
CA LEU A 156 -13.63 -6.53 5.28
C LEU A 156 -12.35 -6.73 6.10
N VAL A 157 -11.20 -6.80 5.42
CA VAL A 157 -9.89 -6.89 6.09
C VAL A 157 -9.51 -5.57 6.76
N GLY A 158 -9.88 -4.43 6.17
CA GLY A 158 -9.60 -3.10 6.71
C GLY A 158 -10.60 -2.57 7.73
N GLN A 159 -11.61 -3.35 8.11
CA GLN A 159 -12.66 -2.91 9.02
C GLN A 159 -12.10 -2.59 10.41
N ASN A 160 -12.48 -1.45 11.00
CA ASN A 160 -12.02 -0.96 12.30
C ASN A 160 -10.50 -0.73 12.41
N VAL A 161 -9.77 -0.73 11.28
CA VAL A 161 -8.33 -0.43 11.27
C VAL A 161 -8.17 1.08 11.27
N MET A 162 -7.86 1.64 12.43
CA MET A 162 -7.73 3.09 12.64
C MET A 162 -6.28 3.51 12.49
N ILE A 163 -6.01 4.37 11.51
CA ILE A 163 -4.64 4.79 11.19
C ILE A 163 -4.07 5.71 12.25
N GLY A 164 -2.85 5.42 12.68
CA GLY A 164 -2.06 6.21 13.61
C GLY A 164 -2.26 5.85 15.08
N LEU A 165 -3.01 4.79 15.39
CA LEU A 165 -3.29 4.35 16.77
C LEU A 165 -2.29 3.31 17.30
N GLY A 166 -1.52 2.65 16.44
CA GLY A 166 -0.47 1.70 16.82
C GLY A 166 -0.94 0.26 17.02
N ASP A 167 -2.23 -0.04 16.86
CA ASP A 167 -2.82 -1.38 16.95
C ASP A 167 -3.24 -1.97 15.58
N GLU A 168 -2.90 -1.28 14.49
CA GLU A 168 -3.38 -1.58 13.14
C GLU A 168 -3.00 -2.99 12.70
N GLN A 169 -1.74 -3.40 12.95
CA GLN A 169 -1.23 -4.71 12.58
C GLN A 169 -2.02 -5.84 13.25
N LEU A 170 -2.30 -5.70 14.55
CA LEU A 170 -3.06 -6.69 15.31
C LEU A 170 -4.50 -6.80 14.78
N MET A 171 -5.14 -5.67 14.48
CA MET A 171 -6.49 -5.63 13.92
C MET A 171 -6.54 -6.26 12.53
N LEU A 172 -5.57 -5.96 11.68
CA LEU A 172 -5.46 -6.53 10.33
C LEU A 172 -5.25 -8.05 10.36
N GLU A 173 -4.41 -8.56 11.25
CA GLU A 173 -4.21 -10.01 11.46
C GLU A 173 -5.50 -10.70 11.89
N ALA A 174 -6.21 -10.13 12.86
CA ALA A 174 -7.48 -10.65 13.33
C ALA A 174 -8.54 -10.66 12.22
N ASN A 175 -8.65 -9.57 11.46
CA ASN A 175 -9.59 -9.44 10.37
C ASN A 175 -9.28 -10.40 9.21
N LEU A 176 -8.01 -10.59 8.85
CA LEU A 176 -7.63 -11.52 7.79
C LEU A 176 -7.93 -12.97 8.19
N ARG A 177 -7.73 -13.35 9.45
CA ARG A 177 -8.13 -14.68 9.95
C ARG A 177 -9.64 -14.88 9.88
N ARG A 178 -10.43 -13.88 10.28
CA ARG A 178 -11.90 -13.92 10.15
C ARG A 178 -12.31 -14.03 8.68
N PHE A 179 -11.70 -13.22 7.81
CA PHE A 179 -11.92 -13.26 6.38
C PHE A 179 -11.62 -14.65 5.78
N ALA A 180 -10.55 -15.32 6.22
CA ALA A 180 -10.25 -16.68 5.78
C ALA A 180 -11.36 -17.68 6.17
N GLY A 181 -11.91 -17.54 7.38
CA GLY A 181 -13.06 -18.33 7.84
C GLY A 181 -14.30 -18.10 6.98
N ASP A 182 -14.66 -16.83 6.74
CA ASP A 182 -15.81 -16.48 5.90
C ASP A 182 -15.61 -16.91 4.44
N TRP A 183 -14.37 -16.84 3.95
CA TRP A 183 -13.99 -17.18 2.58
C TRP A 183 -14.26 -18.66 2.27
N VAL A 184 -13.88 -19.57 3.16
CA VAL A 184 -14.08 -21.01 2.94
C VAL A 184 -15.55 -21.43 3.02
N GLU A 185 -16.40 -20.61 3.63
CA GLU A 185 -17.84 -20.83 3.69
C GLU A 185 -18.60 -20.31 2.45
N ARG A 186 -17.95 -19.53 1.58
CA ARG A 186 -18.56 -19.05 0.32
C ARG A 186 -19.01 -20.23 -0.55
N ALA A 187 -20.18 -20.09 -1.17
CA ALA A 187 -20.77 -21.15 -1.99
C ALA A 187 -19.81 -21.66 -3.08
N LYS A 188 -19.10 -20.76 -3.77
CA LYS A 188 -18.10 -21.10 -4.80
C LYS A 188 -16.93 -21.91 -4.22
N PHE A 189 -16.43 -21.53 -3.05
CA PHE A 189 -15.35 -22.25 -2.39
C PHE A 189 -15.81 -23.65 -1.95
N ARG A 190 -16.95 -23.75 -1.27
CA ARG A 190 -17.51 -25.03 -0.81
C ARG A 190 -17.78 -25.98 -1.99
N ALA A 191 -18.27 -25.47 -3.11
CA ALA A 191 -18.51 -26.27 -4.31
C ALA A 191 -17.23 -26.97 -4.83
N LEU A 192 -16.07 -26.34 -4.69
CA LEU A 192 -14.79 -26.87 -5.15
C LEU A 192 -14.12 -27.79 -4.11
N TYR A 193 -14.19 -27.43 -2.83
CA TYR A 193 -13.29 -27.99 -1.81
C TYR A 193 -13.97 -28.86 -0.76
N LYS A 194 -15.30 -28.79 -0.58
CA LYS A 194 -16.00 -29.45 0.53
C LYS A 194 -15.81 -30.97 0.54
N THR A 195 -15.79 -31.59 -0.63
CA THR A 195 -15.72 -33.05 -0.81
C THR A 195 -14.30 -33.59 -0.91
N LEU A 196 -13.29 -32.72 -0.97
CA LEU A 196 -11.89 -33.13 -1.09
C LEU A 196 -11.34 -33.64 0.23
N SER A 197 -10.52 -34.68 0.18
CA SER A 197 -9.65 -35.09 1.28
C SER A 197 -8.58 -34.02 1.56
N SER A 198 -7.94 -34.08 2.73
CA SER A 198 -6.95 -33.08 3.16
C SER A 198 -5.77 -32.96 2.20
N ASP A 199 -5.26 -34.08 1.66
CA ASP A 199 -4.18 -34.11 0.66
C ASP A 199 -4.60 -33.42 -0.64
N ARG A 200 -5.80 -33.75 -1.16
CA ARG A 200 -6.33 -33.17 -2.39
C ARG A 200 -6.67 -31.69 -2.23
N TYR A 201 -7.11 -31.29 -1.05
CA TYR A 201 -7.35 -29.89 -0.71
C TYR A 201 -6.05 -29.09 -0.78
N VAL A 202 -5.00 -29.54 -0.10
CA VAL A 202 -3.68 -28.88 -0.12
C VAL A 202 -3.11 -28.85 -1.54
N ASP A 203 -3.15 -29.95 -2.28
CA ASP A 203 -2.65 -30.02 -3.66
C ASP A 203 -3.38 -29.08 -4.62
N ALA A 204 -4.71 -28.98 -4.50
CA ALA A 204 -5.49 -28.09 -5.34
C ALA A 204 -5.11 -26.61 -5.10
N LEU A 205 -4.92 -26.21 -3.85
CA LEU A 205 -4.48 -24.85 -3.51
C LEU A 205 -3.06 -24.56 -4.03
N LEU A 206 -2.12 -25.48 -3.83
CA LEU A 206 -0.74 -25.34 -4.31
C LEU A 206 -0.67 -25.30 -5.84
N THR A 207 -1.49 -26.10 -6.52
CA THR A 207 -1.61 -26.11 -7.98
C THR A 207 -2.10 -24.76 -8.50
N ASN A 208 -3.16 -24.21 -7.90
CA ASN A 208 -3.69 -22.90 -8.28
C ASN A 208 -2.72 -21.76 -7.96
N ALA A 209 -2.03 -21.81 -6.82
CA ALA A 209 -0.95 -20.89 -6.49
C ALA A 209 0.27 -21.05 -7.42
N GLY A 210 0.41 -22.22 -8.05
CA GLY A 210 1.55 -22.62 -8.88
C GLY A 210 2.87 -22.56 -8.11
N ILE A 211 2.84 -22.93 -6.84
CA ILE A 211 4.02 -23.04 -5.98
C ILE A 211 4.18 -24.49 -5.54
N THR A 212 5.40 -24.86 -5.18
CA THR A 212 5.71 -26.15 -4.57
C THR A 212 6.31 -25.90 -3.20
N LEU A 213 5.73 -26.50 -2.16
CA LEU A 213 6.31 -26.50 -0.81
C LEU A 213 7.28 -27.66 -0.66
N GLU A 214 8.19 -27.57 0.31
CA GLU A 214 9.04 -28.68 0.68
C GLU A 214 8.18 -29.89 1.11
N PRO A 215 8.58 -31.15 0.80
CA PRO A 215 7.74 -32.32 1.06
C PRO A 215 7.30 -32.46 2.53
N ALA A 216 8.19 -32.12 3.47
CA ALA A 216 7.92 -32.16 4.90
C ALA A 216 6.92 -31.08 5.34
N GLU A 217 7.00 -29.87 4.77
CA GLU A 217 6.09 -28.77 5.05
C GLU A 217 4.67 -29.12 4.55
N ARG A 218 4.57 -29.60 3.30
CA ARG A 218 3.31 -30.08 2.74
C ARG A 218 2.70 -31.21 3.57
N ALA A 219 3.49 -32.22 3.94
CA ALA A 219 3.03 -33.31 4.79
C ALA A 219 2.51 -32.80 6.14
N GLY A 220 3.22 -31.86 6.77
CA GLY A 220 2.81 -31.22 8.01
C GLY A 220 1.45 -30.51 7.93
N LEU A 221 1.14 -29.82 6.82
CA LEU A 221 -0.18 -29.20 6.62
C LEU A 221 -1.29 -30.24 6.51
N VAL A 222 -1.04 -31.33 5.78
CA VAL A 222 -2.01 -32.44 5.62
C VAL A 222 -2.27 -33.12 6.96
N ASP A 223 -1.23 -33.40 7.75
CA ASP A 223 -1.35 -34.05 9.06
C ASP A 223 -2.10 -33.17 10.07
N LYS A 224 -1.81 -31.86 10.11
CA LYS A 224 -2.54 -30.90 10.96
C LYS A 224 -4.01 -30.79 10.57
N LEU A 225 -4.32 -30.86 9.27
CA LEU A 225 -5.70 -30.83 8.80
C LEU A 225 -6.45 -32.14 9.11
N ASN A 226 -5.80 -33.30 8.93
CA ASN A 226 -6.36 -34.61 9.27
C ASN A 226 -6.64 -34.79 10.77
N SER A 227 -5.76 -34.25 11.61
CA SER A 227 -5.88 -34.30 13.08
C SER A 227 -6.79 -33.21 13.66
N GLY A 228 -7.29 -32.29 12.83
CA GLY A 228 -8.11 -31.16 13.27
C GLY A 228 -7.35 -30.08 14.04
N GLN A 229 -6.02 -30.11 14.04
CA GLN A 229 -5.17 -29.05 14.62
C GLN A 229 -5.22 -27.76 13.81
N MET A 230 -5.48 -27.86 12.50
CA MET A 230 -5.78 -26.72 11.64
C MET A 230 -7.10 -26.97 10.90
N THR A 231 -7.85 -25.89 10.73
CA THR A 231 -9.00 -25.82 9.84
C THR A 231 -8.54 -25.64 8.38
N ARG A 232 -9.46 -25.86 7.43
CA ARG A 232 -9.21 -25.54 6.02
C ARG A 232 -8.87 -24.05 5.83
N ALA A 233 -9.55 -23.16 6.56
CA ALA A 233 -9.28 -21.72 6.51
C ALA A 233 -7.84 -21.39 6.93
N GLU A 234 -7.35 -22.01 8.00
CA GLU A 234 -5.97 -21.80 8.48
C GLU A 234 -4.94 -22.36 7.50
N VAL A 235 -5.18 -23.52 6.88
CA VAL A 235 -4.30 -24.07 5.84
C VAL A 235 -4.25 -23.15 4.61
N LEU A 236 -5.40 -22.62 4.18
CA LEU A 236 -5.46 -21.64 3.09
C LEU A 236 -4.68 -20.37 3.45
N LEU A 237 -4.86 -19.85 4.66
CA LEU A 237 -4.16 -18.66 5.15
C LEU A 237 -2.64 -18.87 5.20
N GLU A 238 -2.18 -20.05 5.64
CA GLU A 238 -0.77 -20.43 5.65
C GLU A 238 -0.18 -20.41 4.24
N ILE A 239 -0.86 -21.05 3.27
CA ILE A 239 -0.41 -21.06 1.86
C ILE A 239 -0.39 -19.63 1.29
N VAL A 240 -1.44 -18.84 1.54
CA VAL A 240 -1.57 -17.44 1.11
C VAL A 240 -0.40 -16.59 1.63
N ASN A 241 0.08 -16.84 2.84
CA ASN A 241 1.17 -16.08 3.44
C ASN A 241 2.55 -16.73 3.30
N SER A 242 2.64 -17.89 2.64
CA SER A 242 3.92 -18.54 2.37
C SER A 242 4.84 -17.61 1.58
N ARG A 243 6.12 -17.61 1.97
CA ARG A 243 7.14 -16.75 1.34
C ARG A 243 7.21 -16.94 -0.17
N ALA A 244 7.20 -18.18 -0.64
CA ALA A 244 7.24 -18.50 -2.05
C ALA A 244 6.08 -17.87 -2.84
N PHE A 245 4.88 -17.86 -2.25
CA PHE A 245 3.71 -17.29 -2.92
C PHE A 245 3.69 -15.77 -2.88
N VAL A 246 4.10 -15.18 -1.74
CA VAL A 246 4.26 -13.73 -1.60
C VAL A 246 5.24 -13.20 -2.64
N GLU A 247 6.42 -13.82 -2.76
CA GLU A 247 7.46 -13.43 -3.72
C GLU A 247 6.98 -13.59 -5.16
N LYS A 248 6.38 -14.73 -5.50
CA LYS A 248 5.89 -15.03 -6.85
C LYS A 248 4.85 -14.03 -7.35
N GLU A 249 3.91 -13.64 -6.48
CA GLU A 249 2.79 -12.78 -6.87
C GLU A 249 3.02 -11.29 -6.56
N ALA A 250 4.18 -10.91 -6.02
CA ALA A 250 4.47 -9.54 -5.59
C ALA A 250 4.26 -8.51 -6.71
N VAL A 251 4.89 -8.73 -7.87
CA VAL A 251 4.82 -7.80 -9.01
C VAL A 251 3.43 -7.82 -9.66
N ARG A 252 2.88 -9.01 -9.93
CA ARG A 252 1.56 -9.13 -10.57
C ARG A 252 0.45 -8.47 -9.75
N SER A 253 0.42 -8.75 -8.44
CA SER A 253 -0.55 -8.13 -7.54
C SER A 253 -0.34 -6.62 -7.44
N LEU A 254 0.91 -6.13 -7.41
CA LEU A 254 1.20 -4.70 -7.40
C LEU A 254 0.63 -3.98 -8.62
N VAL A 255 0.87 -4.51 -9.83
CA VAL A 255 0.35 -3.94 -11.07
C VAL A 255 -1.18 -3.97 -11.08
N LEU A 256 -1.80 -5.09 -10.68
CA LEU A 256 -3.27 -5.17 -10.62
C LEU A 256 -3.87 -4.15 -9.65
N LEU A 257 -3.24 -3.95 -8.49
CA LEU A 257 -3.68 -2.92 -7.53
C LEU A 257 -3.54 -1.50 -8.09
N HIS A 258 -2.64 -1.24 -9.04
CA HIS A 258 -2.60 0.06 -9.74
C HIS A 258 -3.80 0.25 -10.67
N TYR A 259 -4.19 -0.77 -11.43
CA TYR A 259 -5.45 -0.71 -12.20
C TYR A 259 -6.65 -0.45 -11.30
N PHE A 260 -6.74 -1.13 -10.16
CA PHE A 260 -7.85 -0.96 -9.23
C PHE A 260 -7.82 0.40 -8.52
N GLY A 261 -6.65 0.82 -8.06
CA GLY A 261 -6.49 2.04 -7.29
C GLY A 261 -6.62 3.31 -8.13
N TYR A 262 -6.00 3.32 -9.31
CA TYR A 262 -5.97 4.51 -10.17
C TYR A 262 -7.05 4.51 -11.25
N LEU A 263 -7.39 3.35 -11.83
CA LEU A 263 -8.27 3.30 -13.01
C LEU A 263 -9.67 2.75 -12.70
N HIS A 264 -9.88 2.22 -11.49
CA HIS A 264 -11.16 1.67 -11.02
C HIS A 264 -11.75 0.59 -11.95
N ARG A 265 -10.90 -0.21 -12.59
CA ARG A 265 -11.32 -1.21 -13.59
C ARG A 265 -10.42 -2.44 -13.62
N ASN A 266 -10.87 -3.48 -14.32
CA ASN A 266 -10.00 -4.61 -14.65
C ASN A 266 -9.05 -4.24 -15.80
N PRO A 267 -7.85 -4.83 -15.86
CA PRO A 267 -6.89 -4.56 -16.93
C PRO A 267 -7.42 -4.87 -18.34
N ALA A 268 -8.28 -5.89 -18.47
CA ALA A 268 -8.86 -6.30 -19.75
C ALA A 268 -10.22 -5.66 -20.07
N ASP A 269 -10.73 -4.79 -19.20
CA ASP A 269 -11.96 -4.04 -19.53
C ASP A 269 -11.69 -3.13 -20.74
N PRO A 270 -12.72 -2.77 -21.53
CA PRO A 270 -12.57 -1.77 -22.58
C PRO A 270 -11.90 -0.48 -22.05
N PRO A 271 -11.02 0.16 -22.84
CA PRO A 271 -10.78 -0.06 -24.27
C PRO A 271 -9.75 -1.15 -24.62
N ASP A 272 -9.05 -1.73 -23.64
CA ASP A 272 -7.90 -2.60 -23.91
C ASP A 272 -8.29 -3.98 -24.45
N ASN A 273 -9.36 -4.58 -23.89
CA ASN A 273 -9.87 -5.91 -24.27
C ASN A 273 -8.84 -7.05 -24.20
N ASN A 274 -7.70 -6.85 -23.53
CA ASN A 274 -6.62 -7.83 -23.36
C ASN A 274 -5.77 -7.51 -22.11
N LEU A 275 -4.71 -8.28 -21.86
CA LEU A 275 -3.81 -8.09 -20.71
C LEU A 275 -2.45 -7.48 -21.09
N ASP A 276 -2.30 -6.91 -22.28
CA ASP A 276 -0.99 -6.45 -22.78
C ASP A 276 -0.40 -5.35 -21.92
N GLY A 277 -1.23 -4.40 -21.46
CA GLY A 277 -0.81 -3.35 -20.55
C GLY A 277 -0.34 -3.88 -19.19
N LEU A 278 -1.07 -4.85 -18.61
CA LEU A 278 -0.64 -5.50 -17.37
C LEU A 278 0.67 -6.27 -17.56
N ASN A 279 0.78 -7.04 -18.64
CA ASN A 279 1.98 -7.81 -18.95
C ASN A 279 3.20 -6.92 -19.25
N TYR A 280 2.97 -5.76 -19.87
CA TYR A 280 4.01 -4.75 -20.09
C TYR A 280 4.57 -4.25 -18.74
N TRP A 281 3.70 -3.80 -17.84
CA TRP A 281 4.13 -3.27 -16.55
C TRP A 281 4.78 -4.31 -15.65
N MET A 282 4.33 -5.57 -15.70
CA MET A 282 4.99 -6.67 -15.01
C MET A 282 6.44 -6.83 -15.49
N ARG A 283 6.65 -6.96 -16.81
CA ARG A 283 7.99 -7.10 -17.38
C ARG A 283 8.88 -5.91 -17.12
N GLU A 284 8.33 -4.70 -17.17
CA GLU A 284 9.07 -3.49 -16.85
C GLU A 284 9.58 -3.57 -15.40
N LEU A 285 8.69 -3.77 -14.42
CA LEU A 285 9.05 -3.80 -13.01
C LEU A 285 10.04 -4.91 -12.66
N GLU A 286 9.88 -6.09 -13.26
CA GLU A 286 10.82 -7.21 -13.09
C GLU A 286 12.22 -6.88 -13.63
N THR A 287 12.31 -5.99 -14.63
CA THR A 287 13.59 -5.59 -15.24
C THR A 287 14.21 -4.39 -14.54
N SER A 288 13.41 -3.38 -14.19
CA SER A 288 13.91 -2.08 -13.69
C SER A 288 13.93 -1.98 -12.17
N GLY A 289 13.00 -2.64 -11.48
CA GLY A 289 12.70 -2.38 -10.07
C GLY A 289 12.12 -0.99 -9.77
N ASP A 290 11.82 -0.17 -10.77
CA ASP A 290 11.37 1.23 -10.60
C ASP A 290 9.85 1.32 -10.41
N ASN A 291 9.42 1.09 -9.17
CA ASN A 291 8.02 1.29 -8.77
C ASN A 291 7.54 2.73 -8.98
N ALA A 292 8.43 3.72 -8.87
CA ALA A 292 8.05 5.12 -9.00
C ALA A 292 7.66 5.47 -10.45
N ARG A 293 8.28 4.79 -11.44
CA ARG A 293 7.87 4.91 -12.84
C ARG A 293 6.44 4.40 -13.07
N LEU A 294 6.08 3.27 -12.46
CA LEU A 294 4.71 2.73 -12.54
C LEU A 294 3.70 3.76 -12.01
N VAL A 295 3.94 4.30 -10.81
CA VAL A 295 3.08 5.31 -10.17
C VAL A 295 2.93 6.54 -11.07
N ARG A 296 4.04 7.12 -11.55
CA ARG A 296 4.01 8.29 -12.44
C ARG A 296 3.20 8.03 -13.71
N ALA A 297 3.30 6.84 -14.30
CA ALA A 297 2.58 6.52 -15.52
C ALA A 297 1.07 6.39 -15.31
N PHE A 298 0.62 5.78 -14.21
CA PHE A 298 -0.80 5.70 -13.87
C PHE A 298 -1.38 7.07 -13.51
N MET A 299 -0.63 7.89 -12.76
CA MET A 299 -1.01 9.27 -12.45
C MET A 299 -1.15 10.17 -13.70
N ALA A 300 -0.28 9.97 -14.69
CA ALA A 300 -0.31 10.74 -15.94
C ALA A 300 -1.31 10.18 -16.97
N SER A 301 -1.98 9.06 -16.67
CA SER A 301 -2.91 8.44 -17.62
C SER A 301 -4.14 9.32 -17.85
N GLY A 302 -4.60 9.38 -19.12
CA GLY A 302 -5.79 10.15 -19.48
C GLY A 302 -7.05 9.67 -18.76
N GLU A 303 -7.14 8.38 -18.46
CA GLU A 303 -8.23 7.77 -17.68
C GLU A 303 -8.27 8.31 -16.25
N TYR A 304 -7.14 8.28 -15.53
CA TYR A 304 -7.08 8.80 -14.17
C TYR A 304 -7.36 10.30 -14.12
N LEU A 305 -6.78 11.07 -15.05
CA LEU A 305 -7.05 12.51 -15.17
C LEU A 305 -8.53 12.80 -15.47
N GLY A 306 -9.20 11.91 -16.21
CA GLY A 306 -10.65 11.97 -16.45
C GLY A 306 -11.45 11.76 -15.16
N LEU A 307 -11.11 10.72 -14.38
CA LEU A 307 -11.75 10.42 -13.09
C LEU A 307 -11.63 11.59 -12.10
N GLN A 308 -10.44 12.20 -12.01
CA GLN A 308 -10.21 13.33 -11.12
C GLN A 308 -11.04 14.57 -11.50
N LYS A 309 -11.25 14.81 -12.80
CA LYS A 309 -12.09 15.91 -13.28
C LYS A 309 -13.56 15.70 -12.91
N SER A 310 -14.09 14.49 -13.12
CA SER A 310 -15.47 14.16 -12.76
C SER A 310 -15.72 14.27 -11.25
N ALA A 311 -14.77 13.81 -10.43
CA ALA A 311 -14.86 13.93 -8.97
C ALA A 311 -14.80 15.39 -8.48
N ALA A 312 -14.16 16.28 -9.22
CA ALA A 312 -14.12 17.72 -8.93
C ALA A 312 -15.44 18.42 -9.32
N SER A 313 -16.08 18.00 -10.43
CA SER A 313 -17.37 18.56 -10.84
C SER A 313 -18.52 18.16 -9.92
N ASP A 314 -18.49 16.96 -9.34
CA ASP A 314 -19.53 16.48 -8.41
C ASP A 314 -19.50 17.18 -7.03
N LYS A 315 -18.48 17.99 -6.76
CA LYS A 315 -18.32 18.76 -5.51
C LYS A 315 -18.71 20.23 -5.63
N GLN A 316 -19.09 20.70 -6.82
CA GLN A 316 -19.61 22.05 -7.07
C GLN A 316 -21.14 22.06 -7.13
#